data_AF-A0A2R7T2P3-F1
#
_entry.id   AF-A0A2R7T2P3-F1
#
_cell.length_a   1.000
_cell.length_b   1.000
_cell.length_c   1.000
_cell.angle_alpha   90.00
_cell.angle_beta   90.00
_cell.angle_gamma   90.00
#
_symmetry.space_group_name_H-M   'P 1'
#
loop_
_entity.id
_entity.type
_entity.pdbx_description
1 polymer ?
#
loop_
_entity_poly.entity_id
_entity_poly.type
_entity_poly.pdbx_seq_one_letter_code
_entity_poly.pdbx_strand_id
1 'polypeptide(L)'
;FGWPLLSGLAVRYVDAVHAAVISGVLPLSTAVIAALALRQRPSPAFWACAVAGLALVVGFAAWRGAGGLELADGLLLGAVVCASAGYVSGARLSTAMTAEQVICWVLVISLPLTVPLAVMSRPTAPVVPAAWLGFAYVSLFSMWIGFFAWYRGLALGGTLRVSQVQVLQPFLSMLFAVPLLGERLDAMTLVFAAAVLAVVWLGKRQPVDTRSAA
;
A
#
# COMPACT_ATOMS: atom_id res chain seq x y z
N PHE A 1 -8.52 -8.70 -0.98
CA PHE A 1 -8.78 -7.77 -2.10
C PHE A 1 -8.99 -6.30 -1.68
N GLY A 2 -8.80 -5.92 -0.40
CA GLY A 2 -9.11 -4.54 0.04
C GLY A 2 -8.29 -3.44 -0.63
N TRP A 3 -6.97 -3.62 -0.80
CA TRP A 3 -6.11 -2.60 -1.43
C TRP A 3 -6.53 -2.25 -2.86
N PRO A 4 -6.60 -3.18 -3.83
CA PRO A 4 -6.96 -2.82 -5.21
C PRO A 4 -8.33 -2.15 -5.34
N LEU A 5 -9.30 -2.58 -4.53
CA LEU A 5 -10.65 -2.02 -4.54
C LEU A 5 -10.66 -0.58 -4.02
N LEU A 6 -10.09 -0.35 -2.84
CA LEU A 6 -10.13 0.95 -2.17
C LEU A 6 -9.24 1.97 -2.88
N SER A 7 -8.04 1.58 -3.31
CA SER A 7 -7.15 2.47 -4.07
C SER A 7 -7.71 2.81 -5.45
N GLY A 8 -8.28 1.82 -6.16
CA GLY A 8 -8.94 2.03 -7.45
C GLY A 8 -10.14 2.97 -7.36
N LEU A 9 -10.89 2.95 -6.26
CA LEU A 9 -11.96 3.91 -6.00
C LEU A 9 -11.41 5.30 -5.64
N ALA A 10 -10.37 5.37 -4.82
CA ALA A 10 -9.81 6.65 -4.36
C ALA A 10 -9.25 7.49 -5.51
N VAL A 11 -8.50 6.88 -6.44
CA VAL A 11 -7.88 7.59 -7.58
C VAL A 11 -8.89 8.10 -8.62
N ARG A 12 -10.20 7.90 -8.39
CA ARG A 12 -11.26 8.58 -9.15
C ARG A 12 -11.52 10.00 -8.65
N TYR A 13 -11.06 10.31 -7.44
CA TYR A 13 -11.33 11.56 -6.74
C TYR A 13 -10.04 12.36 -6.48
N VAL A 14 -8.92 11.67 -6.29
CA VAL A 14 -7.60 12.30 -6.07
C VAL A 14 -6.60 11.90 -7.14
N ASP A 15 -5.57 12.73 -7.30
CA ASP A 15 -4.47 12.50 -8.23
C ASP A 15 -3.51 11.39 -7.74
N ALA A 16 -2.67 10.88 -8.63
CA ALA A 16 -1.74 9.79 -8.34
C ALA A 16 -0.65 10.22 -7.36
N VAL A 17 -0.21 11.49 -7.41
CA VAL A 17 0.74 12.08 -6.47
C VAL A 17 0.19 12.06 -5.03
N HIS A 18 -1.06 12.47 -4.83
CA HIS A 18 -1.74 12.44 -3.53
C HIS A 18 -1.84 11.00 -3.01
N ALA A 19 -2.28 10.08 -3.86
CA ALA A 19 -2.35 8.66 -3.51
C ALA A 19 -0.97 8.09 -3.15
N ALA A 20 0.09 8.51 -3.82
CA ALA A 20 1.46 8.08 -3.55
C ALA A 20 1.95 8.53 -2.17
N VAL A 21 1.70 9.79 -1.78
CA VAL A 21 2.09 10.30 -0.46
C VAL A 21 1.37 9.55 0.66
N ILE A 22 0.05 9.35 0.55
CA ILE A 22 -0.71 8.57 1.54
C ILE A 22 -0.22 7.12 1.60
N SER A 23 0.11 6.53 0.45
CA SER A 23 0.66 5.16 0.41
C SER A 23 2.04 5.04 1.04
N GLY A 24 2.75 6.16 1.24
CA GLY A 24 4.10 6.19 1.82
C GLY A 24 4.20 5.62 3.23
N VAL A 25 3.11 5.66 4.02
CA VAL A 25 3.10 5.06 5.37
C VAL A 25 2.88 3.56 5.38
N LEU A 26 2.67 2.92 4.22
CA LEU A 26 2.41 1.49 4.13
C LEU A 26 3.46 0.62 4.84
N PRO A 27 4.79 0.86 4.72
CA PRO A 27 5.77 0.06 5.43
C PRO A 27 5.65 0.16 6.95
N LEU A 28 5.31 1.34 7.48
CA LEU A 28 5.12 1.58 8.91
C LEU A 28 3.81 0.95 9.41
N SER A 29 2.72 1.10 8.65
CA SER A 29 1.45 0.39 8.89
C SER A 29 1.66 -1.13 8.93
N THR A 30 2.45 -1.68 8.01
CA THR A 30 2.78 -3.11 7.97
C THR A 30 3.54 -3.56 9.22
N ALA A 31 4.49 -2.74 9.69
CA ALA A 31 5.21 -3.02 10.92
C ALA A 31 4.29 -2.99 12.16
N VAL A 32 3.35 -2.03 12.22
CA VAL A 32 2.35 -1.96 13.30
C VAL A 32 1.48 -3.22 13.31
N ILE A 33 0.91 -3.59 12.16
CA ILE A 33 0.06 -4.78 12.05
C ILE A 33 0.85 -6.06 12.38
N ALA A 34 2.10 -6.17 11.91
CA ALA A 34 2.96 -7.31 12.25
C ALA A 34 3.22 -7.40 13.75
N ALA A 35 3.56 -6.29 14.40
CA ALA A 35 3.82 -6.26 15.84
C ALA A 35 2.58 -6.66 16.65
N LEU A 36 1.39 -6.17 16.26
CA LEU A 36 0.12 -6.55 16.89
C LEU A 36 -0.20 -8.03 16.67
N ALA A 37 -0.08 -8.52 15.44
CA ALA A 37 -0.37 -9.91 15.09
C ALA A 37 0.57 -10.92 15.77
N LEU A 38 1.83 -10.53 15.97
CA LEU A 38 2.86 -11.36 16.60
C LEU A 38 3.01 -11.08 18.10
N ARG A 39 2.16 -10.23 18.68
CA ARG A 39 2.22 -9.79 20.10
C ARG A 39 3.61 -9.31 20.53
N GLN A 40 4.34 -8.69 19.60
CA GLN A 40 5.65 -8.11 19.88
C GLN A 40 5.48 -6.82 20.67
N ARG A 41 6.56 -6.37 21.32
CA ARG A 41 6.58 -5.12 22.09
C ARG A 41 7.49 -4.09 21.41
N PRO A 42 6.97 -3.29 20.45
CA PRO A 42 7.73 -2.19 19.88
C PRO A 42 8.11 -1.17 20.94
N SER A 43 9.28 -0.55 20.78
CA SER A 43 9.71 0.54 21.63
C SER A 43 8.73 1.75 21.58
N PRO A 44 8.69 2.60 22.62
CA PRO A 44 7.89 3.82 22.60
C PRO A 44 8.22 4.74 21.41
N ALA A 45 9.49 4.78 20.99
CA ALA A 45 9.93 5.53 19.83
C ALA A 45 9.34 5.01 18.51
N PHE A 46 9.11 3.70 18.38
CA PHE A 46 8.38 3.13 17.24
C PHE A 46 6.96 3.68 17.17
N TRP A 47 6.25 3.69 18.30
CA TRP A 47 4.88 4.21 18.38
C TRP A 47 4.81 5.71 18.11
N ALA A 48 5.78 6.48 18.59
CA ALA A 48 5.90 7.90 18.25
C ALA A 48 6.05 8.11 16.75
N CYS A 49 6.88 7.29 16.07
CA CYS A 49 6.98 7.33 14.61
C CYS A 49 5.66 6.93 13.92
N ALA A 50 4.98 5.89 14.40
CA ALA A 50 3.69 5.46 13.86
C ALA A 50 2.63 6.57 13.92
N VAL A 51 2.50 7.22 15.08
CA VAL A 51 1.59 8.36 15.28
C VAL A 51 2.01 9.56 14.42
N ALA A 52 3.30 9.89 14.38
CA ALA A 52 3.80 10.99 13.54
C ALA A 52 3.55 10.74 12.04
N GLY A 53 3.75 9.51 11.56
CA GLY A 53 3.51 9.15 10.17
C GLY A 53 2.03 9.29 9.80
N LEU A 54 1.13 8.81 10.67
CA LEU A 54 -0.31 8.99 10.50
C LEU A 54 -0.69 10.48 10.51
N ALA A 55 -0.16 11.25 11.46
CA ALA A 55 -0.43 12.69 11.56
C ALA A 55 0.05 13.46 10.33
N LEU A 56 1.23 13.12 9.77
CA LEU A 56 1.74 13.72 8.54
C LEU A 56 0.85 13.43 7.34
N VAL A 57 0.37 12.19 7.20
CA VAL A 57 -0.53 11.80 6.10
C VAL A 57 -1.89 12.48 6.23
N VAL A 58 -2.46 12.54 7.43
CA VAL A 58 -3.72 13.24 7.70
C VAL A 58 -3.57 14.74 7.48
N GLY A 59 -2.44 15.33 7.90
CA GLY A 59 -2.14 16.74 7.67
C GLY A 59 -1.95 17.06 6.18
N PHE A 60 -1.27 16.19 5.43
CA PHE A 60 -1.15 16.30 3.98
C PHE A 60 -2.50 16.23 3.29
N ALA A 61 -3.32 15.25 3.64
CA ALA A 61 -4.67 15.07 3.11
C ALA A 61 -5.54 16.32 3.35
N ALA A 62 -5.55 16.83 4.59
CA ALA A 62 -6.27 18.06 4.93
C ALA A 62 -5.74 19.28 4.18
N TRP A 63 -4.42 19.38 3.96
CA TRP A 63 -3.82 20.48 3.20
C TRP A 63 -4.21 20.44 1.72
N ARG A 64 -4.17 19.26 1.09
CA ARG A 64 -4.60 19.07 -0.32
C ARG A 64 -6.11 19.25 -0.48
N GLY A 65 -6.92 18.80 0.47
CA GLY A 65 -8.38 18.93 0.50
C GLY A 65 -8.90 20.30 0.94
N ALA A 66 -8.11 21.37 0.76
CA ALA A 66 -8.48 22.76 1.12
C ALA A 66 -8.97 22.95 2.58
N GLY A 67 -8.42 22.18 3.52
CA GLY A 67 -8.72 22.25 4.95
C GLY A 67 -9.63 21.14 5.48
N GLY A 68 -10.07 20.20 4.63
CA GLY A 68 -10.90 19.07 5.01
C GLY A 68 -10.37 17.72 4.53
N LEU A 69 -10.81 16.64 5.16
CA LEU A 69 -10.56 15.27 4.68
C LEU A 69 -11.65 14.88 3.69
N GLU A 70 -11.24 14.22 2.61
CA GLU A 70 -12.13 13.69 1.61
C GLU A 70 -12.37 12.19 1.82
N LEU A 71 -13.42 11.66 1.21
CA LEU A 71 -13.68 10.21 1.20
C LEU A 71 -12.48 9.43 0.63
N ALA A 72 -11.79 10.01 -0.36
CA ALA A 72 -10.61 9.42 -0.98
C ALA A 72 -9.47 9.15 0.02
N ASP A 73 -9.29 10.02 1.01
CA ASP A 73 -8.27 9.84 2.05
C ASP A 73 -8.58 8.64 2.93
N GLY A 74 -9.85 8.50 3.33
CA GLY A 74 -10.33 7.35 4.08
C GLY A 74 -10.18 6.04 3.28
N LEU A 75 -10.48 6.08 1.98
CA LEU A 75 -10.29 4.94 1.07
C LEU A 75 -8.80 4.55 0.96
N LEU A 76 -7.89 5.52 0.78
CA LEU A 76 -6.45 5.25 0.68
C LEU A 76 -5.86 4.72 1.99
N LEU A 77 -6.25 5.29 3.15
CA LEU A 77 -5.83 4.77 4.45
C LEU A 77 -6.38 3.36 4.69
N GLY A 78 -7.64 3.10 4.36
CA GLY A 78 -8.24 1.77 4.40
C GLY A 78 -7.52 0.79 3.47
N ALA A 79 -7.11 1.25 2.27
CA ALA A 79 -6.31 0.47 1.34
C ALA A 79 -4.98 0.08 1.99
N VAL A 80 -4.24 1.05 2.56
CA VAL A 80 -2.96 0.83 3.25
C VAL A 80 -3.09 -0.24 4.33
N VAL A 81 -4.10 -0.14 5.20
CA VAL A 81 -4.35 -1.13 6.26
C VAL A 81 -4.62 -2.52 5.65
N CYS A 82 -5.44 -2.59 4.60
CA CYS A 82 -5.74 -3.84 3.91
C CYS A 82 -4.51 -4.47 3.26
N ALA A 83 -3.64 -3.66 2.63
CA ALA A 83 -2.39 -4.13 2.04
C ALA A 83 -1.43 -4.64 3.12
N SER A 84 -1.25 -3.85 4.19
CA SER A 84 -0.41 -4.21 5.32
C SER A 84 -0.82 -5.53 5.96
N ALA A 85 -2.12 -5.72 6.22
CA ALA A 85 -2.64 -6.99 6.72
C ALA A 85 -2.40 -8.13 5.73
N GLY A 86 -2.67 -7.91 4.44
CA GLY A 86 -2.41 -8.88 3.38
C GLY A 86 -0.95 -9.30 3.28
N TYR A 87 -0.01 -8.37 3.42
CA TYR A 87 1.43 -8.68 3.40
C TYR A 87 1.88 -9.46 4.63
N VAL A 88 1.38 -9.13 5.83
CA VAL A 88 1.71 -9.88 7.05
C VAL A 88 1.18 -11.32 6.95
N SER A 89 -0.09 -11.48 6.57
CA SER A 89 -0.68 -12.81 6.38
C SER A 89 -0.04 -13.59 5.24
N GLY A 90 0.25 -12.93 4.11
CA GLY A 90 0.91 -13.51 2.95
C GLY A 90 2.32 -13.99 3.27
N ALA A 91 3.13 -13.16 3.94
CA ALA A 91 4.48 -13.54 4.36
C ALA A 91 4.46 -14.76 5.31
N ARG A 92 3.48 -14.85 6.21
CA ARG A 92 3.29 -16.03 7.07
C ARG A 92 2.87 -17.27 6.27
N LEU A 93 1.98 -17.14 5.29
CA LEU A 93 1.56 -18.28 4.46
C LEU A 93 2.70 -18.76 3.54
N SER A 94 3.58 -17.86 3.10
CA SER A 94 4.75 -18.20 2.28
C SER A 94 5.80 -19.05 3.02
N THR A 95 5.68 -19.25 4.32
CA THR A 95 6.52 -20.23 5.04
C THR A 95 5.98 -21.67 4.93
N ALA A 96 4.71 -21.83 4.56
CA ALA A 96 4.02 -23.12 4.47
C ALA A 96 3.67 -23.53 3.02
N MET A 97 3.64 -22.57 2.10
CA MET A 97 3.28 -22.76 0.69
C MET A 97 4.19 -21.93 -0.22
N THR A 98 4.30 -22.29 -1.51
CA THR A 98 5.12 -21.49 -2.43
C THR A 98 4.49 -20.11 -2.67
N ALA A 99 5.32 -19.12 -2.96
CA ALA A 99 4.90 -17.75 -3.25
C ALA A 99 3.79 -17.67 -4.30
N GLU A 100 3.92 -18.48 -5.36
CA GLU A 100 2.98 -18.57 -6.47
C GLU A 100 1.62 -19.13 -6.00
N GLN A 101 1.62 -20.16 -5.15
CA GLN A 101 0.40 -20.73 -4.59
C GLN A 101 -0.33 -19.74 -3.68
N VAL A 102 0.40 -18.99 -2.85
CA VAL A 102 -0.19 -18.00 -1.94
C VAL A 102 -1.00 -16.96 -2.73
N ILE A 103 -0.43 -16.37 -3.79
CA ILE A 103 -1.17 -15.38 -4.57
C ILE A 103 -2.32 -15.99 -5.36
N CYS A 104 -2.16 -17.19 -5.95
CA CYS A 104 -3.23 -17.86 -6.67
C CYS A 104 -4.44 -18.14 -5.75
N TRP A 105 -4.20 -18.62 -4.53
CA TRP A 105 -5.27 -18.80 -3.55
C TRP A 105 -5.90 -17.48 -3.10
N VAL A 106 -5.11 -16.42 -2.90
CA VAL A 106 -5.65 -15.08 -2.60
C VAL A 106 -6.59 -14.59 -3.71
N LEU A 107 -6.24 -14.82 -4.98
CA LEU A 107 -7.09 -14.47 -6.12
C LEU A 107 -8.38 -15.29 -6.14
N VAL A 108 -8.29 -16.62 -5.97
CA VAL A 108 -9.46 -17.52 -5.93
C VAL A 108 -10.41 -17.16 -4.79
N ILE A 109 -9.88 -16.97 -3.57
CA ILE A 109 -10.67 -16.58 -2.39
C ILE A 109 -11.28 -15.18 -2.56
N SER A 110 -10.69 -14.33 -3.40
CA SER A 110 -11.26 -13.01 -3.70
C SER A 110 -12.42 -13.06 -4.69
N LEU A 111 -12.56 -14.12 -5.51
CA LEU A 111 -13.61 -14.21 -6.55
C LEU A 111 -15.04 -14.00 -6.05
N PRO A 112 -15.48 -14.57 -4.90
CA PRO A 112 -16.83 -14.35 -4.39
C PRO A 112 -17.15 -12.88 -4.12
N LEU A 113 -16.13 -12.04 -3.88
CA LEU A 113 -16.29 -10.60 -3.72
C LEU A 113 -16.09 -9.85 -5.05
N THR A 114 -15.06 -10.21 -5.82
CA THR A 114 -14.68 -9.44 -7.02
C THR A 114 -15.63 -9.67 -8.19
N VAL A 115 -16.19 -10.87 -8.35
CA VAL A 115 -17.10 -11.17 -9.46
C VAL A 115 -18.42 -10.39 -9.32
N PRO A 116 -19.12 -10.40 -8.17
CA PRO A 116 -20.32 -9.57 -8.02
C PRO A 116 -20.04 -8.08 -8.22
N LEU A 117 -18.95 -7.56 -7.63
CA LEU A 117 -18.57 -6.17 -7.80
C LEU A 117 -18.30 -5.82 -9.27
N ALA A 118 -17.58 -6.68 -10.01
CA ALA A 118 -17.30 -6.47 -11.43
C ALA A 118 -18.59 -6.46 -12.28
N VAL A 119 -19.57 -7.31 -11.95
CA VAL A 119 -20.88 -7.32 -12.64
C VAL A 119 -21.67 -6.04 -12.31
N MET A 120 -21.68 -5.62 -11.04
CA MET A 120 -22.38 -4.41 -10.59
C MET A 120 -21.76 -3.12 -11.14
N SER A 121 -20.43 -3.08 -11.28
CA SER A 121 -19.67 -1.93 -11.76
C SER A 121 -19.31 -2.01 -13.24
N ARG A 122 -20.01 -2.84 -14.02
CA ARG A 122 -19.74 -3.01 -15.45
C ARG A 122 -19.89 -1.68 -16.20
N PRO A 123 -19.04 -1.38 -17.20
CA PRO A 123 -19.16 -0.16 -17.98
C PRO A 123 -20.47 -0.17 -18.77
N THR A 124 -21.18 0.96 -18.74
CA THR A 124 -22.42 1.18 -19.52
C THR A 124 -22.17 1.82 -20.88
N ALA A 125 -20.95 2.31 -21.12
CA ALA A 125 -20.49 2.90 -22.37
C ALA A 125 -19.25 2.16 -22.89
N PRO A 126 -18.93 2.27 -24.19
CA PRO A 126 -17.71 1.70 -24.74
C PRO A 126 -16.46 2.20 -24.01
N VAL A 127 -15.57 1.27 -23.64
CA VAL A 127 -14.30 1.56 -22.97
C VAL A 127 -13.19 1.60 -24.01
N VAL A 128 -12.36 2.64 -23.98
CA VAL A 128 -11.24 2.80 -24.90
C VAL A 128 -10.24 1.64 -24.79
N PRO A 129 -9.61 1.19 -25.89
CA PRO A 129 -8.68 0.05 -25.86
C PRO A 129 -7.53 0.19 -24.86
N ALA A 130 -7.03 1.42 -24.67
CA ALA A 130 -5.95 1.70 -23.72
C ALA A 130 -6.32 1.33 -22.27
N ALA A 131 -7.59 1.51 -21.87
CA ALA A 131 -8.04 1.14 -20.53
C ALA A 131 -8.10 -0.38 -20.34
N TRP A 132 -8.47 -1.14 -21.38
CA TRP A 132 -8.39 -2.61 -21.37
C TRP A 132 -6.95 -3.10 -21.26
N LEU A 133 -6.02 -2.49 -22.00
CA LEU A 133 -4.60 -2.81 -21.91
C LEU A 133 -4.04 -2.49 -20.51
N GLY A 134 -4.40 -1.34 -19.93
CA GLY A 134 -4.05 -0.99 -18.56
C GLY A 134 -4.61 -1.99 -17.53
N PHE A 135 -5.87 -2.40 -17.68
CA PHE A 135 -6.49 -3.42 -16.84
C PHE A 135 -5.77 -4.77 -16.94
N ALA A 136 -5.46 -5.22 -18.15
CA ALA A 136 -4.70 -6.46 -18.38
C ALA A 136 -3.29 -6.38 -17.76
N TYR A 137 -2.61 -5.25 -17.93
CA TYR A 137 -1.29 -5.03 -17.33
C TYR A 137 -1.32 -5.08 -15.81
N VAL A 138 -2.23 -4.32 -15.18
CA VAL A 138 -2.36 -4.27 -13.72
C VAL A 138 -2.74 -5.64 -13.16
N SER A 139 -3.64 -6.37 -13.83
CA SER A 139 -4.12 -7.66 -13.33
C SER A 139 -3.10 -8.79 -13.52
N LEU A 140 -2.51 -8.92 -14.70
CA LEU A 140 -1.64 -10.05 -15.03
C LEU A 140 -0.20 -9.80 -14.60
N PHE A 141 0.37 -8.66 -14.99
CA PHE A 141 1.79 -8.38 -14.76
C PHE A 141 2.04 -7.81 -13.37
N SER A 142 1.33 -6.75 -13.00
CA SER A 142 1.55 -6.10 -11.70
C SER A 142 1.05 -6.96 -10.53
N MET A 143 -0.20 -7.42 -10.59
CA MET A 143 -0.84 -8.13 -9.48
C MET A 143 -0.51 -9.62 -9.44
N TRP A 144 -0.62 -10.37 -10.54
CA TRP A 144 -0.40 -11.83 -10.49
C TRP A 144 1.10 -12.20 -10.57
N ILE A 145 1.76 -11.87 -11.68
CA ILE A 145 3.17 -12.23 -11.91
C ILE A 145 4.10 -11.48 -10.94
N GLY A 146 3.86 -10.18 -10.73
CA GLY A 146 4.66 -9.35 -9.82
C GLY A 146 4.67 -9.90 -8.39
N PHE A 147 3.56 -10.48 -7.93
CA PHE A 147 3.48 -11.08 -6.60
C PHE A 147 4.28 -12.38 -6.47
N PHE A 148 4.61 -13.07 -7.57
CA PHE A 148 5.52 -14.22 -7.51
C PHE A 148 6.89 -13.75 -7.06
N ALA A 149 7.42 -12.70 -7.70
CA ALA A 149 8.68 -12.09 -7.33
C ALA A 149 8.62 -11.47 -5.93
N TRP A 150 7.51 -10.81 -5.58
CA TRP A 150 7.32 -10.18 -4.27
C TRP A 150 7.36 -11.19 -3.12
N TYR A 151 6.50 -12.21 -3.15
CA TYR A 151 6.45 -13.21 -2.08
C TYR A 151 7.70 -14.08 -2.05
N ARG A 152 8.28 -14.43 -3.21
CA ARG A 152 9.57 -15.14 -3.25
C ARG A 152 10.69 -14.28 -2.66
N GLY A 153 10.71 -12.99 -2.98
CA GLY A 153 11.62 -12.01 -2.39
C GLY A 153 11.48 -11.96 -0.87
N LEU A 154 10.26 -11.85 -0.36
CA LEU A 154 9.96 -11.86 1.07
C LEU A 154 10.44 -13.15 1.76
N ALA A 155 10.24 -14.31 1.12
CA ALA A 155 10.69 -15.60 1.64
C ALA A 155 12.22 -15.73 1.67
N LEU A 156 12.93 -15.25 0.63
CA LEU A 156 14.40 -15.37 0.52
C LEU A 156 15.16 -14.30 1.33
N GLY A 157 14.73 -13.04 1.24
CA GLY A 157 15.42 -11.90 1.82
C GLY A 157 14.92 -11.48 3.20
N GLY A 158 13.81 -12.08 3.67
CA GLY A 158 13.12 -11.72 4.89
C GLY A 158 12.28 -10.44 4.76
N THR A 159 11.12 -10.44 5.42
CA THR A 159 10.10 -9.37 5.34
C THR A 159 10.67 -7.97 5.60
N LEU A 160 11.56 -7.83 6.58
CA LEU A 160 12.09 -6.52 6.98
C LEU A 160 12.97 -5.86 5.89
N ARG A 161 13.83 -6.65 5.22
CA ARG A 161 14.75 -6.13 4.19
C ARG A 161 14.01 -5.86 2.89
N VAL A 162 13.20 -6.82 2.44
CA VAL A 162 12.50 -6.74 1.14
C VAL A 162 11.42 -5.66 1.18
N SER A 163 10.75 -5.46 2.31
CA SER A 163 9.79 -4.36 2.47
C SER A 163 10.40 -2.97 2.33
N GLN A 164 11.72 -2.80 2.36
CA GLN A 164 12.36 -1.51 2.06
C GLN A 164 12.22 -1.13 0.59
N VAL A 165 12.06 -2.09 -0.33
CA VAL A 165 11.83 -1.80 -1.75
C VAL A 165 10.54 -0.99 -1.93
N GLN A 166 9.54 -1.15 -1.06
CA GLN A 166 8.31 -0.35 -1.10
C GLN A 166 8.53 1.12 -0.77
N VAL A 167 9.67 1.50 -0.17
CA VAL A 167 10.01 2.93 0.02
C VAL A 167 10.18 3.62 -1.33
N LEU A 168 10.60 2.90 -2.38
CA LEU A 168 10.69 3.45 -3.73
C LEU A 168 9.31 3.67 -4.36
N GLN A 169 8.27 2.95 -3.93
CA GLN A 169 6.96 3.00 -4.58
C GLN A 169 6.38 4.43 -4.61
N PRO A 170 6.26 5.19 -3.50
CA PRO A 170 5.77 6.57 -3.54
C PRO A 170 6.56 7.48 -4.49
N PHE A 171 7.88 7.35 -4.52
CA PHE A 171 8.74 8.15 -5.39
C PHE A 171 8.55 7.82 -6.85
N LEU A 172 8.55 6.54 -7.20
CA LEU A 172 8.33 6.10 -8.57
C LEU A 172 6.94 6.48 -9.04
N SER A 173 5.91 6.31 -8.19
CA SER A 173 4.55 6.76 -8.50
C SER A 173 4.49 8.26 -8.80
N MET A 174 5.09 9.11 -7.96
CA MET A 174 5.17 10.56 -8.21
C MET A 174 5.98 10.91 -9.47
N LEU A 175 7.12 10.23 -9.66
CA LEU A 175 8.00 10.46 -10.81
C LEU A 175 7.32 10.10 -12.13
N PHE A 176 6.54 9.01 -12.17
CA PHE A 176 5.79 8.60 -13.35
C PHE A 176 4.50 9.40 -13.53
N ALA A 177 3.87 9.89 -12.47
CA ALA A 177 2.65 10.69 -12.55
C ALA A 177 2.83 11.97 -13.38
N VAL A 178 4.01 12.61 -13.29
CA VAL A 178 4.29 13.84 -14.06
C VAL A 178 4.25 13.61 -15.58
N PRO A 179 5.10 12.75 -16.19
CA PRO A 179 5.10 12.54 -17.63
C PRO A 179 3.91 11.73 -18.16
N LEU A 180 3.34 10.80 -17.37
CA LEU A 180 2.25 9.94 -17.85
C LEU A 180 0.87 10.57 -17.68
N LEU A 181 0.65 11.29 -16.58
CA LEU A 181 -0.67 11.83 -16.21
C LEU A 181 -0.72 13.36 -16.30
N GLY A 182 0.42 14.02 -16.55
CA GLY A 182 0.50 15.49 -16.60
C GLY A 182 0.36 16.15 -15.23
N GLU A 183 0.52 15.38 -14.15
CA GLU A 183 0.39 15.90 -12.78
C GLU A 183 1.55 16.83 -12.42
N ARG A 184 1.30 17.75 -11.48
CA ARG A 184 2.30 18.71 -11.01
C ARG A 184 2.78 18.34 -9.63
N LEU A 185 4.10 18.33 -9.43
CA LEU A 185 4.72 18.22 -8.13
C LEU A 185 4.95 19.62 -7.56
N ASP A 186 4.17 20.00 -6.56
CA ASP A 186 4.42 21.21 -5.80
C ASP A 186 5.43 20.95 -4.67
N ALA A 187 6.05 22.03 -4.19
CA ALA A 187 7.08 21.95 -3.17
C ALA A 187 6.57 21.39 -1.84
N MET A 188 5.32 21.68 -1.45
CA MET A 188 4.78 21.19 -0.18
C MET A 188 4.50 19.70 -0.23
N THR A 189 3.97 19.18 -1.34
CA THR A 189 3.85 17.74 -1.55
C THR A 189 5.20 17.03 -1.37
N LEU A 190 6.29 17.58 -1.91
CA LEU A 190 7.63 17.02 -1.73
C LEU A 190 8.09 17.06 -0.26
N VAL A 191 7.79 18.15 0.46
CA VAL A 191 8.10 18.26 1.90
C VAL A 191 7.35 17.20 2.70
N PHE A 192 6.03 17.04 2.48
CA PHE A 192 5.24 16.01 3.14
C PHE A 192 5.72 14.60 2.79
N ALA A 193 6.00 14.33 1.51
CA ALA A 193 6.55 13.04 1.09
C ALA A 193 7.88 12.75 1.81
N ALA A 194 8.82 13.69 1.82
CA ALA A 194 10.10 13.54 2.51
C ALA A 194 9.93 13.32 4.02
N ALA A 195 9.02 14.07 4.65
CA ALA A 195 8.72 13.93 6.08
C ALA A 195 8.13 12.56 6.42
N VAL A 196 7.13 12.10 5.65
CA VAL A 196 6.51 10.77 5.81
C VAL A 196 7.58 9.69 5.71
N LEU A 197 8.45 9.78 4.71
CA LEU A 197 9.50 8.81 4.48
C LEU A 197 10.57 8.82 5.56
N ALA A 198 10.97 9.99 6.04
CA ALA A 198 11.89 10.12 7.17
C ALA A 198 11.32 9.43 8.42
N VAL A 199 10.04 9.66 8.73
CA VAL A 199 9.36 9.04 9.87
C VAL A 199 9.23 7.53 9.69
N VAL A 200 8.85 7.06 8.50
CA VAL A 200 8.78 5.62 8.19
C VAL A 200 10.15 4.96 8.35
N TRP A 201 11.19 5.60 7.83
CA TRP A 201 12.57 5.10 7.91
C TRP A 201 13.08 5.05 9.35
N LEU A 202 12.82 6.11 10.14
CA LEU A 202 13.16 6.16 11.56
C LEU A 202 12.40 5.09 12.35
N GLY A 203 11.09 4.94 12.10
CA GLY A 203 10.23 3.96 12.74
C GLY A 203 10.69 2.53 12.48
N LYS A 204 11.06 2.19 11.24
CA LYS A 204 11.56 0.84 10.89
C LYS A 204 12.91 0.49 11.52
N ARG A 205 13.65 1.47 12.03
CA ARG A 205 14.93 1.25 12.75
C ARG A 205 14.74 1.10 14.26
N GLN A 206 13.55 1.39 14.77
CA GLN A 206 13.30 1.29 16.19
C GLN A 206 13.26 -0.17 16.64
N PRO A 207 13.79 -0.50 17.84
CA PRO A 207 13.74 -1.84 18.37
C PRO A 207 12.31 -2.34 18.54
N VAL A 208 12.10 -3.61 18.19
CA VAL A 208 10.87 -4.35 18.46
C VAL A 208 11.27 -5.60 19.23
N ASP A 209 10.91 -5.67 20.51
CA ASP A 209 11.28 -6.80 21.35
C ASP A 209 10.42 -8.02 20.97
N THR A 210 11.11 -9.10 20.60
CA THR A 210 10.52 -10.38 20.19
C THR A 210 10.47 -11.40 21.33
N ARG A 211 10.96 -11.07 22.53
CA ARG A 211 11.17 -12.03 23.63
C ARG A 211 9.90 -12.58 24.30
N SER A 212 8.69 -12.10 23.99
CA SER A 212 7.46 -12.65 24.59
C SER A 212 6.71 -13.67 23.72
N ALA A 213 7.33 -14.19 22.65
CA ALA A 213 6.75 -15.20 21.77
C ALA A 213 7.23 -16.64 22.05
N ALA A 214 7.92 -16.86 23.17
CA ALA A 214 8.37 -18.17 23.66
C ALA A 214 7.46 -18.69 24.79
#